data_AF-A0A6N8Z906-F1
#
_entry.id   AF-A0A6N8Z906-F1
#
_cell.length_a   1.000
_cell.length_b   1.000
_cell.length_c   1.000
_cell.angle_alpha   90.00
_cell.angle_beta   90.00
_cell.angle_gamma   90.00
#
_symmetry.space_group_name_H-M   'P 1'
#
loop_
_entity.id
_entity.type
_entity.pdbx_description
1 polymer ?
#
loop_
_entity_poly.entity_id
_entity_poly.type
_entity_poly.pdbx_seq_one_letter_code
_entity_poly.pdbx_strand_id
1 'polypeptide(L)'
;MKMGLWRWLGMTNATSFPEEFALLQQELSRLTDRRHARGKVFPLAGVLCLAELSLMCGYRSLSAIHRFGDTHPELWPHLKLSRSPSVPTLSRLLRMVSVGELRQALMRFALELALRRNCGMGVVAMDGKTMGGVWEGGEQLRVLHLFSQASAVALDQVAVKGHLDEPRAAQAWIEQVAGRIEGLKVLTGDALYADADLCQAIVDQGKDYLVKLKKLASTVPGRRVAILRPGAPGAQHGVSGPRSARAAGGVGVGGTGNLYRLPRPG
;
A
#
# COMPACT_ATOMS: atom_id res chain seq x y z
N MET A 1 -29.18 12.11 -20.81
CA MET A 1 -29.37 11.15 -19.69
C MET A 1 -28.00 10.64 -19.22
N LYS A 2 -27.19 11.53 -18.60
CA LYS A 2 -25.77 11.28 -18.25
C LYS A 2 -25.51 11.08 -16.75
N MET A 3 -26.54 11.00 -15.90
CA MET A 3 -26.40 11.19 -14.44
C MET A 3 -26.55 9.93 -13.57
N GLY A 4 -26.86 8.75 -14.13
CA GLY A 4 -27.21 7.56 -13.33
C GLY A 4 -26.04 6.87 -12.65
N LEU A 5 -24.97 6.57 -13.40
CA LEU A 5 -23.82 5.82 -12.87
C LEU A 5 -23.02 6.63 -11.83
N TRP A 6 -22.88 7.93 -12.06
CA TRP A 6 -22.10 8.85 -11.20
C TRP A 6 -22.74 9.08 -9.84
N ARG A 7 -24.08 9.02 -9.76
CA ARG A 7 -24.80 9.26 -8.51
C ARG A 7 -24.71 8.09 -7.53
N TRP A 8 -24.51 6.87 -8.03
CA TRP A 8 -24.36 5.66 -7.23
C TRP A 8 -22.99 5.60 -6.51
N LEU A 9 -21.99 6.36 -6.98
CA LEU A 9 -20.67 6.49 -6.37
C LEU A 9 -20.57 7.55 -5.25
N GLY A 10 -21.69 8.12 -4.78
CA GLY A 10 -21.70 8.97 -3.58
C GLY A 10 -20.92 10.29 -3.72
N MET A 11 -21.19 11.07 -4.78
CA MET A 11 -20.43 12.28 -5.11
C MET A 11 -21.03 13.55 -4.49
N THR A 12 -20.25 14.27 -3.68
CA THR A 12 -20.42 15.70 -3.39
C THR A 12 -19.36 16.51 -4.16
N ASN A 13 -19.65 17.78 -4.44
CA ASN A 13 -19.06 18.68 -5.46
C ASN A 13 -17.53 18.99 -5.41
N ALA A 14 -16.65 18.02 -5.12
CA ALA A 14 -15.22 18.30 -4.95
C ALA A 14 -14.20 17.45 -5.74
N THR A 15 -14.58 16.48 -6.61
CA THR A 15 -13.56 15.61 -7.27
C THR A 15 -13.65 15.36 -8.79
N SER A 16 -12.43 15.29 -9.33
CA SER A 16 -11.86 15.23 -10.69
C SER A 16 -11.72 13.82 -11.28
N PHE A 17 -12.76 12.98 -11.20
CA PHE A 17 -12.70 11.59 -11.71
C PHE A 17 -12.14 11.43 -13.14
N PRO A 18 -12.40 12.35 -14.11
CA PRO A 18 -11.78 12.27 -15.44
C PRO A 18 -10.25 12.33 -15.41
N GLU A 19 -9.66 13.09 -14.49
CA GLU A 19 -8.20 13.29 -14.41
C GLU A 19 -7.50 12.11 -13.76
N GLU A 20 -8.06 11.55 -12.68
CA GLU A 20 -7.51 10.36 -12.03
C GLU A 20 -7.60 9.15 -12.96
N PHE A 21 -8.74 9.01 -13.65
CA PHE A 21 -8.92 7.96 -14.65
C PHE A 21 -7.97 8.14 -15.86
N ALA A 22 -7.79 9.37 -16.34
CA ALA A 22 -6.83 9.66 -17.40
C ALA A 22 -5.39 9.33 -16.98
N LEU A 23 -5.02 9.63 -15.73
CA LEU A 23 -3.72 9.28 -15.17
C LEU A 23 -3.52 7.76 -15.09
N LEU A 24 -4.52 7.01 -14.61
CA LEU A 24 -4.47 5.55 -14.60
C LEU A 24 -4.28 5.00 -16.02
N GLN A 25 -5.07 5.48 -16.97
CA GLN A 25 -4.96 5.04 -18.37
C GLN A 25 -3.59 5.38 -18.97
N GLN A 26 -3.04 6.56 -18.64
CA GLN A 26 -1.69 6.97 -19.07
C GLN A 26 -0.64 6.00 -18.53
N GLU A 27 -0.64 5.68 -17.25
CA GLU A 27 0.34 4.77 -16.67
C GLU A 27 0.19 3.33 -17.19
N LEU A 28 -1.04 2.87 -17.40
CA LEU A 28 -1.31 1.56 -18.01
C LEU A 28 -0.91 1.51 -19.50
N SER A 29 -0.87 2.64 -20.20
CA SER A 29 -0.41 2.70 -21.60
C SER A 29 1.08 2.45 -21.77
N ARG A 30 1.86 2.54 -20.69
CA ARG A 30 3.31 2.25 -20.68
C ARG A 30 3.62 0.75 -20.69
N LEU A 31 2.63 -0.12 -20.45
CA LEU A 31 2.84 -1.56 -20.45
C LEU A 31 3.17 -2.09 -21.85
N THR A 32 4.09 -3.04 -21.91
CA THR A 32 4.50 -3.64 -23.17
C THR A 32 3.40 -4.54 -23.75
N ASP A 33 2.85 -4.15 -24.91
CA ASP A 33 1.90 -4.99 -25.64
C ASP A 33 2.62 -5.98 -26.56
N ARG A 34 2.84 -7.19 -26.05
CA ARG A 34 3.54 -8.31 -26.71
C ARG A 34 2.79 -8.92 -27.90
N ARG A 35 1.57 -8.47 -28.19
CA ARG A 35 0.81 -8.97 -29.36
C ARG A 35 1.41 -8.47 -30.66
N HIS A 36 1.31 -9.28 -31.70
CA HIS A 36 1.54 -8.81 -33.07
C HIS A 36 0.52 -7.73 -33.46
N ALA A 37 0.94 -6.80 -34.33
CA ALA A 37 0.10 -5.67 -34.77
C ALA A 37 -1.29 -6.09 -35.29
N ARG A 38 -1.36 -7.19 -36.05
CA ARG A 38 -2.62 -7.75 -36.58
C ARG A 38 -3.60 -8.22 -35.49
N GLY A 39 -3.13 -8.48 -34.27
CA GLY A 39 -3.93 -8.93 -33.13
C GLY A 39 -4.38 -7.82 -32.17
N LYS A 40 -4.06 -6.54 -32.47
CA LYS A 40 -4.35 -5.39 -31.59
C LYS A 40 -5.72 -4.76 -31.92
N VAL A 41 -6.78 -5.56 -31.85
CA VAL A 41 -8.17 -5.07 -32.01
C VAL A 41 -8.60 -4.18 -30.84
N PHE A 42 -8.23 -4.58 -29.62
CA PHE A 42 -8.49 -3.82 -28.41
C PHE A 42 -7.19 -3.23 -27.87
N PRO A 43 -7.10 -1.92 -27.58
CA PRO A 43 -5.95 -1.32 -26.93
C PRO A 43 -5.76 -1.91 -25.53
N LEU A 44 -4.53 -2.31 -25.19
CA LEU A 44 -4.24 -3.00 -23.93
C LEU A 44 -4.64 -2.16 -22.71
N ALA A 45 -4.26 -0.88 -22.68
CA ALA A 45 -4.61 0.03 -21.59
C ALA A 45 -6.13 0.15 -21.38
N GLY A 46 -6.90 0.18 -22.48
CA GLY A 46 -8.37 0.22 -22.42
C GLY A 46 -8.96 -1.04 -21.78
N VAL A 47 -8.44 -2.21 -22.13
CA VAL A 47 -8.88 -3.48 -21.52
C VAL A 47 -8.51 -3.56 -20.05
N LEU A 48 -7.32 -3.08 -19.67
CA LEU A 48 -6.88 -3.04 -18.28
C LEU A 48 -7.69 -2.07 -17.43
N CYS A 49 -7.99 -0.88 -17.95
CA CYS A 49 -8.89 0.07 -17.29
C CYS A 49 -10.29 -0.51 -17.11
N LEU A 50 -10.81 -1.22 -18.12
CA LEU A 50 -12.11 -1.91 -18.00
C LEU A 50 -12.08 -2.96 -16.88
N ALA A 51 -11.03 -3.77 -16.83
CA ALA A 51 -10.85 -4.77 -15.78
C ALA A 51 -10.77 -4.11 -14.39
N GLU A 52 -9.98 -3.05 -14.22
CA GLU A 52 -9.85 -2.33 -12.95
C GLU A 52 -11.19 -1.75 -12.47
N LEU A 53 -11.89 -1.01 -13.34
CA LEU A 53 -13.21 -0.46 -13.02
C LEU A 53 -14.22 -1.55 -12.64
N SER A 54 -14.20 -2.67 -13.37
CA SER A 54 -15.06 -3.82 -13.09
C SER A 54 -14.76 -4.40 -11.70
N LEU A 55 -13.47 -4.58 -11.36
CA LEU A 55 -13.03 -5.12 -10.08
C LEU A 55 -13.40 -4.20 -8.91
N MET A 56 -13.26 -2.89 -9.08
CA MET A 56 -13.71 -1.88 -8.11
C MET A 56 -15.22 -1.94 -7.87
N CYS A 57 -15.99 -2.26 -8.91
CA CYS A 57 -17.44 -2.48 -8.82
C CYS A 57 -17.82 -3.89 -8.33
N GLY A 58 -16.86 -4.73 -7.95
CA GLY A 58 -17.12 -6.08 -7.43
C GLY A 58 -17.30 -7.17 -8.49
N TYR A 59 -17.04 -6.90 -9.77
CA TYR A 59 -17.12 -7.88 -10.86
C TYR A 59 -15.82 -8.69 -10.95
N ARG A 60 -15.73 -9.76 -10.13
CA ARG A 60 -14.48 -10.51 -9.88
C ARG A 60 -14.19 -11.69 -10.83
N SER A 61 -14.96 -11.88 -11.89
CA SER A 61 -14.75 -12.95 -12.88
C SER A 61 -14.66 -12.40 -14.30
N LEU A 62 -14.01 -13.13 -15.22
CA LEU A 62 -13.87 -12.67 -16.61
C LEU A 62 -15.24 -12.46 -17.29
N SER A 63 -16.21 -13.35 -17.02
CA SER A 63 -17.59 -13.19 -17.49
C SER A 63 -18.27 -11.98 -16.88
N ALA A 64 -17.99 -11.68 -15.61
CA ALA A 64 -18.50 -10.49 -14.94
C ALA A 64 -17.89 -9.20 -15.52
N ILE A 65 -16.58 -9.17 -15.79
CA ILE A 65 -15.89 -8.04 -16.44
C ILE A 65 -16.46 -7.80 -17.84
N HIS A 66 -16.63 -8.87 -18.63
CA HIS A 66 -17.27 -8.79 -19.94
C HIS A 66 -18.67 -8.18 -19.84
N ARG A 67 -19.50 -8.71 -18.93
CA ARG A 67 -20.86 -8.21 -18.70
C ARG A 67 -20.86 -6.75 -18.26
N PHE A 68 -19.95 -6.35 -17.36
CA PHE A 68 -19.82 -4.95 -16.93
C PHE A 68 -19.53 -4.03 -18.11
N GLY A 69 -18.60 -4.41 -18.99
CA GLY A 69 -18.31 -3.64 -20.19
C GLY A 69 -19.45 -3.59 -21.19
N ASP A 70 -20.30 -4.61 -21.25
CA ASP A 70 -21.45 -4.69 -22.15
C ASP A 70 -22.63 -3.85 -21.64
N THR A 71 -22.85 -3.82 -20.32
CA THR A 71 -23.90 -3.04 -19.68
C THR A 71 -23.59 -1.55 -19.57
N HIS A 72 -22.32 -1.15 -19.77
CA HIS A 72 -21.86 0.25 -19.67
C HIS A 72 -21.16 0.73 -20.96
N PRO A 73 -21.87 0.79 -22.10
CA PRO A 73 -21.30 1.21 -23.38
C PRO A 73 -20.79 2.66 -23.38
N GLU A 74 -21.26 3.49 -22.45
CA GLU A 74 -20.78 4.85 -22.24
C GLU A 74 -19.29 4.93 -21.86
N LEU A 75 -18.70 3.84 -21.35
CA LEU A 75 -17.28 3.78 -21.01
C LEU A 75 -16.38 3.59 -22.24
N TRP A 76 -16.93 3.05 -23.35
CA TRP A 76 -16.13 2.65 -24.51
C TRP A 76 -15.30 3.78 -25.14
N PRO A 77 -15.84 5.01 -25.34
CA PRO A 77 -15.04 6.11 -25.88
C PRO A 77 -13.85 6.46 -24.99
N HIS A 78 -14.03 6.42 -23.67
CA HIS A 78 -12.97 6.72 -22.69
C HIS A 78 -11.90 5.62 -22.66
N LEU A 79 -12.32 4.36 -22.85
CA LEU A 79 -11.44 3.20 -22.89
C LEU A 79 -10.82 2.96 -24.27
N LYS A 80 -11.19 3.75 -25.29
CA LYS A 80 -10.85 3.53 -26.71
C LYS A 80 -11.24 2.12 -27.19
N LEU A 81 -12.40 1.64 -26.73
CA LEU A 81 -12.99 0.37 -27.14
C LEU A 81 -14.13 0.64 -28.12
N SER A 82 -14.45 -0.35 -28.95
CA SER A 82 -15.64 -0.34 -29.82
C SER A 82 -16.77 -1.26 -29.33
N ARG A 83 -16.46 -2.16 -28.39
CA ARG A 83 -17.37 -3.09 -27.73
C ARG A 83 -16.68 -3.70 -26.50
N SER A 84 -17.43 -4.38 -25.65
CA SER A 84 -16.85 -5.19 -24.57
C SER A 84 -15.99 -6.34 -25.12
N PRO A 85 -14.75 -6.53 -24.65
CA PRO A 85 -13.94 -7.70 -25.02
C PRO A 85 -14.59 -8.99 -24.55
N SER A 86 -14.62 -10.02 -25.40
CA SER A 86 -15.15 -11.33 -25.03
C SER A 86 -14.31 -12.02 -23.95
N VAL A 87 -14.91 -12.96 -23.21
CA VAL A 87 -14.21 -13.73 -22.16
C VAL A 87 -12.90 -14.38 -22.65
N PRO A 88 -12.85 -15.04 -23.84
CA PRO A 88 -11.59 -15.57 -24.36
C PRO A 88 -10.56 -14.48 -24.66
N THR A 89 -11.00 -13.30 -25.09
CA THR A 89 -10.13 -12.15 -25.35
C THR A 89 -9.52 -11.63 -24.04
N LEU A 90 -10.35 -11.44 -23.01
CA LEU A 90 -9.91 -11.04 -21.67
C LEU A 90 -8.90 -12.04 -21.11
N SER A 91 -9.22 -13.34 -21.16
CA SER A 91 -8.33 -14.41 -20.70
C SER A 91 -6.97 -14.37 -21.39
N ARG A 92 -6.95 -14.24 -22.72
CA ARG A 92 -5.70 -14.17 -23.50
C ARG A 92 -4.89 -12.94 -23.13
N LEU A 93 -5.52 -11.76 -23.07
CA LEU A 93 -4.84 -10.50 -22.79
C LEU A 93 -4.23 -10.48 -21.39
N LEU A 94 -5.01 -10.81 -20.37
CA LEU A 94 -4.55 -10.76 -18.98
C LEU A 94 -3.42 -11.76 -18.71
N ARG A 95 -3.40 -12.92 -19.37
CA ARG A 95 -2.28 -13.89 -19.26
C ARG A 95 -0.97 -13.39 -19.84
N MET A 96 -1.00 -12.45 -20.78
CA MET A 96 0.21 -11.92 -21.41
C MET A 96 0.80 -10.73 -20.66
N VAL A 97 0.04 -10.13 -19.74
CA VAL A 97 0.46 -8.95 -18.98
C VAL A 97 1.51 -9.36 -17.95
N SER A 98 2.64 -8.67 -17.96
CA SER A 98 3.65 -8.83 -16.93
C SER A 98 3.11 -8.26 -15.61
N VAL A 99 3.03 -9.10 -14.58
CA VAL A 99 2.65 -8.68 -13.22
C VAL A 99 3.59 -7.59 -12.71
N GLY A 100 4.89 -7.69 -13.02
CA GLY A 100 5.88 -6.69 -12.63
C GLY A 100 5.67 -5.34 -13.31
N GLU A 101 5.37 -5.31 -14.62
CA GLU A 101 5.09 -4.04 -15.33
C GLU A 101 3.79 -3.41 -14.83
N LEU A 102 2.75 -4.22 -14.58
CA LEU A 102 1.48 -3.76 -14.05
C LEU A 102 1.66 -3.15 -12.65
N ARG A 103 2.35 -3.86 -11.75
CA ARG A 103 2.69 -3.36 -10.41
C ARG A 103 3.41 -2.01 -10.48
N GLN A 104 4.44 -1.88 -11.33
CA GLN A 104 5.16 -0.62 -11.48
C GLN A 104 4.28 0.51 -12.02
N ALA A 105 3.38 0.23 -12.96
CA ALA A 105 2.43 1.22 -13.45
C ALA A 105 1.45 1.68 -12.37
N LEU A 106 0.93 0.75 -11.57
CA LEU A 106 0.04 1.08 -10.45
C LEU A 106 0.77 1.86 -9.35
N MET A 107 2.03 1.53 -9.06
CA MET A 107 2.85 2.29 -8.10
C MET A 107 3.10 3.72 -8.58
N ARG A 108 3.42 3.92 -9.87
CA ARG A 108 3.58 5.27 -10.45
C ARG A 108 2.27 6.05 -10.41
N PHE A 109 1.15 5.40 -10.75
CA PHE A 109 -0.18 5.99 -10.61
C PHE A 109 -0.44 6.44 -9.17
N ALA A 110 -0.18 5.58 -8.18
CA ALA A 110 -0.35 5.86 -6.75
C ALA A 110 0.47 7.07 -6.27
N LEU A 111 1.75 7.14 -6.67
CA LEU A 111 2.65 8.23 -6.32
C LEU A 111 2.18 9.56 -6.94
N GLU A 112 1.89 9.56 -8.24
CA GLU A 112 1.44 10.75 -8.95
C GLU A 112 0.07 11.23 -8.44
N LEU A 113 -0.84 10.31 -8.11
CA LEU A 113 -2.12 10.64 -7.50
C LEU A 113 -1.94 11.34 -6.15
N ALA A 114 -1.02 10.86 -5.31
CA ALA A 114 -0.74 11.48 -4.02
C ALA A 114 -0.14 12.89 -4.17
N LEU A 115 0.77 13.07 -5.14
CA LEU A 115 1.32 14.39 -5.47
C LEU A 115 0.23 15.37 -5.90
N ARG A 116 -0.66 14.96 -6.82
CA ARG A 116 -1.77 15.82 -7.30
C ARG A 116 -2.75 16.20 -6.21
N ARG A 117 -2.95 15.32 -5.23
CA ARG A 117 -3.80 15.59 -4.06
C ARG A 117 -3.09 16.42 -2.98
N ASN A 118 -1.84 16.84 -3.21
CA ASN A 118 -0.98 17.48 -2.21
C ASN A 118 -0.88 16.67 -0.91
N CYS A 119 -0.97 15.35 -1.02
CA CYS A 119 -0.82 14.43 0.08
C CYS A 119 0.63 13.91 0.08
N GLY A 120 1.41 14.27 1.09
CA GLY A 120 2.73 13.66 1.27
C GLY A 120 2.64 12.16 1.60
N MET A 121 3.70 11.41 1.34
CA MET A 121 3.74 9.97 1.69
C MET A 121 3.79 9.72 3.19
N GLY A 122 4.50 10.57 3.93
CA GLY A 122 4.50 10.58 5.39
C GLY A 122 4.91 9.24 5.99
N VAL A 123 3.91 8.49 6.46
CA VAL A 123 4.06 7.20 7.14
C VAL A 123 3.52 6.09 6.22
N VAL A 124 4.34 5.08 5.97
CA VAL A 124 3.95 3.89 5.18
C VAL A 124 3.96 2.65 6.06
N ALA A 125 2.82 1.96 6.09
CA ALA A 125 2.66 0.68 6.77
C ALA A 125 3.04 -0.48 5.86
N MET A 126 3.81 -1.40 6.41
CA MET A 126 4.18 -2.69 5.85
C MET A 126 3.34 -3.79 6.51
N ASP A 127 2.66 -4.59 5.70
CA ASP A 127 1.84 -5.69 6.18
C ASP A 127 1.87 -6.88 5.20
N GLY A 128 2.06 -8.08 5.73
CA GLY A 128 2.07 -9.31 4.95
C GLY A 128 0.67 -9.91 4.86
N LYS A 129 0.19 -10.15 3.63
CA LYS A 129 -1.11 -10.79 3.40
C LYS A 129 -0.99 -12.01 2.52
N THR A 130 -1.60 -13.10 2.96
CA THR A 130 -1.82 -14.28 2.14
C THR A 130 -3.07 -14.10 1.28
N MET A 131 -2.93 -14.23 -0.05
CA MET A 131 -4.03 -14.09 -0.99
C MET A 131 -4.84 -15.39 -1.05
N GLY A 132 -6.06 -15.36 -0.49
CA GLY A 132 -7.01 -16.48 -0.55
C GLY A 132 -7.29 -16.95 -1.97
N GLY A 133 -7.11 -18.24 -2.25
CA GLY A 133 -7.48 -18.84 -3.54
C GLY A 133 -6.56 -18.51 -4.71
N VAL A 134 -5.45 -17.80 -4.48
CA VAL A 134 -4.42 -17.53 -5.50
C VAL A 134 -3.21 -18.39 -5.20
N TRP A 135 -2.84 -19.23 -6.16
CA TRP A 135 -1.74 -20.18 -6.04
C TRP A 135 -0.73 -19.95 -7.16
N GLU A 136 0.56 -19.98 -6.80
CA GLU A 136 1.66 -19.87 -7.73
C GLU A 136 2.74 -20.89 -7.35
N GLY A 137 3.18 -21.72 -8.31
CA GLY A 137 4.22 -22.72 -8.04
C GLY A 137 3.85 -23.78 -7.00
N GLY A 138 2.56 -24.02 -6.74
CA GLY A 138 2.09 -24.96 -5.71
C GLY A 138 1.96 -24.36 -4.30
N GLU A 139 2.29 -23.08 -4.13
CA GLU A 139 2.16 -22.36 -2.87
C GLU A 139 1.10 -21.27 -2.97
N GLN A 140 0.50 -20.93 -1.83
CA GLN A 140 -0.45 -19.82 -1.77
C GLN A 140 0.32 -18.49 -1.86
N LEU A 141 -0.11 -17.62 -2.77
CA LEU A 141 0.55 -16.35 -3.00
C LEU A 141 0.50 -15.47 -1.74
N ARG A 142 1.67 -15.01 -1.29
CA ARG A 142 1.79 -13.99 -0.24
C ARG A 142 2.25 -12.70 -0.86
N VAL A 143 1.73 -11.59 -0.34
CA VAL A 143 2.09 -10.25 -0.79
C VAL A 143 2.42 -9.38 0.41
N LEU A 144 3.51 -8.63 0.30
CA LEU A 144 3.81 -7.52 1.18
C LEU A 144 3.08 -6.29 0.65
N HIS A 145 2.21 -5.72 1.47
CA HIS A 145 1.41 -4.54 1.16
C HIS A 145 2.02 -3.29 1.80
N LEU A 146 2.24 -2.26 0.98
CA LEU A 146 2.79 -0.97 1.40
C LEU A 146 1.66 0.06 1.32
N PHE A 147 1.24 0.62 2.45
CA PHE A 147 0.11 1.55 2.52
C PHE A 147 0.52 2.89 3.13
N SER A 148 0.35 3.99 2.39
CA SER A 148 0.54 5.33 2.96
C SER A 148 -0.70 5.77 3.73
N GLN A 149 -0.52 6.04 5.02
CA GLN A 149 -1.59 6.51 5.90
C GLN A 149 -2.02 7.95 5.56
N ALA A 150 -1.06 8.79 5.14
CA ALA A 150 -1.31 10.20 4.88
C ALA A 150 -2.09 10.43 3.57
N SER A 151 -1.79 9.67 2.52
CA SER A 151 -2.53 9.77 1.24
C SER A 151 -3.69 8.78 1.13
N ALA A 152 -3.81 7.83 2.07
CA ALA A 152 -4.74 6.71 2.01
C ALA A 152 -4.62 5.88 0.71
N VAL A 153 -3.39 5.70 0.22
CA VAL A 153 -3.10 4.97 -1.02
C VAL A 153 -2.30 3.70 -0.74
N ALA A 154 -2.69 2.59 -1.37
CA ALA A 154 -1.86 1.40 -1.49
C ALA A 154 -0.72 1.71 -2.47
N LEU A 155 0.46 1.95 -1.91
CA LEU A 155 1.65 2.39 -2.62
C LEU A 155 2.22 1.28 -3.51
N ASP A 156 2.38 0.09 -2.95
CA ASP A 156 2.95 -1.04 -3.67
C ASP A 156 2.49 -2.38 -3.08
N GLN A 157 2.57 -3.44 -3.89
CA GLN A 157 2.31 -4.81 -3.49
C GLN A 157 3.39 -5.73 -4.06
N VAL A 158 4.19 -6.33 -3.18
CA VAL A 158 5.35 -7.15 -3.55
C VAL A 158 5.03 -8.61 -3.31
N ALA A 159 5.12 -9.46 -4.34
CA ALA A 159 5.00 -10.90 -4.15
C ALA A 159 6.15 -11.44 -3.28
N VAL A 160 5.82 -12.32 -2.34
CA VAL A 160 6.77 -12.94 -1.40
C VAL A 160 6.71 -14.45 -1.58
N LYS A 161 7.87 -15.09 -1.71
CA LYS A 161 8.00 -16.54 -1.79
C LYS A 161 8.06 -17.12 -0.37
N GLY A 162 6.92 -17.29 0.28
CA GLY A 162 6.83 -17.88 1.63
C GLY A 162 6.87 -16.88 2.79
N HIS A 163 6.53 -17.36 4.00
CA HIS A 163 6.32 -16.50 5.18
C HIS A 163 7.60 -15.85 5.70
N LEU A 164 8.69 -16.62 5.79
CA LEU A 164 9.94 -16.16 6.41
C LEU A 164 10.70 -15.16 5.54
N ASP A 165 10.27 -15.02 4.28
CA ASP A 165 10.88 -14.12 3.31
C ASP A 165 10.21 -12.75 3.30
N GLU A 166 9.18 -12.49 4.12
CA GLU A 166 8.53 -11.19 4.18
C GLU A 166 9.48 -10.05 4.63
N PRO A 167 10.28 -10.20 5.70
CA PRO A 167 11.29 -9.18 6.04
C PRO A 167 12.32 -8.98 4.93
N ARG A 168 12.77 -10.06 4.26
CA ARG A 168 13.70 -9.97 3.12
C ARG A 168 13.09 -9.23 1.93
N ALA A 169 11.82 -9.49 1.63
CA ALA A 169 11.09 -8.80 0.58
C ALA A 169 10.87 -7.32 0.92
N ALA A 170 10.60 -6.99 2.19
CA ALA A 170 10.53 -5.62 2.66
C ALA A 170 11.88 -4.91 2.53
N GLN A 171 12.97 -5.57 2.92
CA GLN A 171 14.32 -5.03 2.79
C GLN A 171 14.66 -4.75 1.32
N ALA A 172 14.43 -5.72 0.42
CA ALA A 172 14.66 -5.52 -1.01
C ALA A 172 13.81 -4.37 -1.58
N TRP A 173 12.57 -4.21 -1.11
CA TRP A 173 11.74 -3.07 -1.49
C TRP A 173 12.31 -1.74 -0.99
N ILE A 174 12.82 -1.67 0.25
CA ILE A 174 13.44 -0.47 0.81
C ILE A 174 14.67 -0.06 -0.01
N GLU A 175 15.57 -1.01 -0.28
CA GLU A 175 16.80 -0.76 -1.01
C GLU A 175 16.55 -0.30 -2.46
N GLN A 176 15.51 -0.82 -3.10
CA GLN A 176 15.24 -0.55 -4.52
C GLN A 176 14.28 0.62 -4.75
N VAL A 177 13.35 0.88 -3.81
CA VAL A 177 12.19 1.75 -4.03
C VAL A 177 12.12 2.89 -3.02
N ALA A 178 12.33 2.64 -1.71
CA ALA A 178 12.07 3.64 -0.67
C ALA A 178 12.88 4.94 -0.83
N GLY A 179 14.13 4.83 -1.29
CA GLY A 179 14.98 6.00 -1.57
C GLY A 179 14.45 6.91 -2.68
N ARG A 180 13.66 6.37 -3.61
CA ARG A 180 13.08 7.10 -4.75
C ARG A 180 11.75 7.75 -4.43
N ILE A 181 11.17 7.45 -3.26
CA ILE A 181 9.86 7.95 -2.87
C ILE A 181 10.04 9.23 -2.06
N GLU A 182 9.69 10.35 -2.70
CA GLU A 182 9.68 11.66 -2.06
C GLU A 182 8.62 11.73 -0.96
N GLY A 183 8.96 12.41 0.13
CA GLY A 183 8.04 12.60 1.26
C GLY A 183 7.81 11.36 2.13
N LEU A 184 8.35 10.18 1.78
CA LEU A 184 8.37 9.03 2.69
C LEU A 184 9.32 9.31 3.84
N LYS A 185 8.82 9.27 5.08
CA LYS A 185 9.59 9.59 6.29
C LYS A 185 9.71 8.40 7.23
N VAL A 186 8.59 7.70 7.49
CA VAL A 186 8.53 6.64 8.49
C VAL A 186 7.93 5.37 7.89
N LEU A 187 8.53 4.22 8.16
CA LEU A 187 7.98 2.91 7.87
C LEU A 187 7.45 2.26 9.15
N THR A 188 6.23 1.74 9.13
CA THR A 188 5.63 1.04 10.28
C THR A 188 5.40 -0.42 9.96
N GLY A 189 5.59 -1.30 10.94
CA GLY A 189 5.35 -2.73 10.77
C GLY A 189 4.98 -3.44 12.06
N ASP A 190 4.44 -4.65 11.94
CA ASP A 190 4.23 -5.54 13.06
C ASP A 190 5.56 -6.09 13.64
N ALA A 191 5.46 -7.10 14.50
CA ALA A 191 6.64 -7.69 15.14
C ALA A 191 7.46 -8.62 14.25
N LEU A 192 6.95 -9.02 13.08
CA LEU A 192 7.72 -9.79 12.11
C LEU A 192 8.78 -8.92 11.45
N TYR A 193 8.52 -7.63 11.27
CA TYR A 193 9.46 -6.66 10.70
C TYR A 193 10.47 -6.09 11.71
N ALA A 194 10.48 -6.59 12.95
CA ALA A 194 11.50 -6.26 13.95
C ALA A 194 12.81 -7.03 13.70
N ASP A 195 13.33 -6.93 12.49
CA ASP A 195 14.57 -7.56 12.02
C ASP A 195 15.69 -6.51 11.93
N ALA A 196 16.91 -6.88 12.36
CA ALA A 196 18.02 -5.93 12.47
C ALA A 196 18.53 -5.45 11.10
N ASP A 197 18.61 -6.36 10.13
CA ASP A 197 19.10 -6.04 8.77
C ASP A 197 18.07 -5.16 8.04
N LEU A 198 16.78 -5.48 8.19
CA LEU A 198 15.69 -4.65 7.68
C LEU A 198 15.73 -3.23 8.28
N CYS A 199 15.86 -3.12 9.61
CA CYS A 199 15.91 -1.81 10.28
C CYS A 199 17.12 -1.00 9.85
N GLN A 200 18.28 -1.64 9.66
CA GLN A 200 19.48 -0.99 9.16
C GLN A 200 19.26 -0.47 7.73
N ALA A 201 18.69 -1.28 6.83
CA ALA A 201 18.37 -0.85 5.47
C ALA A 201 17.44 0.37 5.41
N ILE A 202 16.49 0.49 6.35
CA ILE A 202 15.62 1.68 6.47
C ILE A 202 16.44 2.93 6.81
N VAL A 203 17.33 2.81 7.79
CA VAL A 203 18.18 3.92 8.25
C VAL A 203 19.17 4.34 7.17
N ASP A 204 19.74 3.38 6.44
CA ASP A 204 20.68 3.64 5.34
C ASP A 204 20.03 4.43 4.19
N GLN A 205 18.72 4.29 4.00
CA GLN A 205 17.92 5.09 3.07
C GLN A 205 17.46 6.45 3.66
N GLY A 206 17.95 6.81 4.84
CA GLY A 206 17.63 8.07 5.54
C GLY A 206 16.20 8.14 6.08
N LYS A 207 15.55 6.99 6.27
CA LYS A 207 14.16 6.90 6.76
C LYS A 207 14.12 6.46 8.23
N ASP A 208 13.00 6.72 8.88
CA ASP A 208 12.71 6.28 10.25
C ASP A 208 11.80 5.04 10.25
N TYR A 209 11.77 4.28 11.35
CA TYR A 209 10.87 3.14 11.49
C TYR A 209 10.17 3.07 12.85
N LEU A 210 9.00 2.45 12.84
CA LEU A 210 8.17 2.15 14.02
C LEU A 210 7.67 0.71 13.91
N VAL A 211 8.36 -0.21 14.58
CA VAL A 211 8.01 -1.63 14.59
C VAL A 211 7.61 -2.10 15.98
N LYS A 212 6.64 -3.00 16.05
CA LYS A 212 6.24 -3.63 17.31
C LYS A 212 7.32 -4.64 17.72
N LEU A 213 7.63 -4.77 19.01
CA LEU A 213 8.47 -5.86 19.50
C LEU A 213 7.60 -6.93 20.18
N LYS A 214 7.83 -8.20 19.84
CA LYS A 214 7.19 -9.33 20.54
C LYS A 214 7.96 -9.73 21.81
N LYS A 215 9.28 -9.62 21.79
CA LYS A 215 10.20 -9.87 22.92
C LYS A 215 11.42 -8.97 22.76
N LEU A 216 12.00 -8.45 23.85
CA LEU A 216 13.20 -7.61 23.77
C LEU A 216 14.39 -8.50 23.34
N ALA A 217 14.79 -8.43 22.07
CA ALA A 217 16.06 -9.00 21.64
C ALA A 217 17.18 -8.01 22.02
N SER A 218 18.28 -8.50 22.57
CA SER A 218 19.38 -7.70 23.12
C SER A 218 20.18 -6.89 22.09
N THR A 219 19.83 -6.92 20.80
CA THR A 219 20.68 -6.40 19.74
C THR A 219 19.85 -5.87 18.56
N VAL A 220 19.21 -4.71 18.71
CA VAL A 220 18.77 -3.90 17.57
C VAL A 220 19.70 -2.69 17.52
N PRO A 221 20.60 -2.58 16.53
CA PRO A 221 21.52 -1.46 16.44
C PRO A 221 20.81 -0.19 15.96
N GLY A 222 21.22 0.96 16.50
CA GLY A 222 21.00 2.26 15.86
C GLY A 222 19.70 3.01 16.18
N ARG A 223 19.81 4.35 16.15
CA ARG A 223 18.88 5.35 16.68
C ARG A 223 17.65 5.58 15.79
N ARG A 224 16.46 5.33 16.36
CA ARG A 224 15.17 6.08 16.28
C ARG A 224 13.98 5.12 16.46
N VAL A 225 14.05 4.39 17.56
CA VAL A 225 13.07 3.37 17.93
C VAL A 225 12.01 4.01 18.83
N ALA A 226 10.77 4.13 18.35
CA ALA A 226 9.62 4.24 19.25
C ALA A 226 9.03 2.84 19.43
N ILE A 227 9.45 2.11 20.47
CA ILE A 227 8.79 0.84 20.81
C ILE A 227 7.43 1.17 21.42
N LEU A 228 6.35 0.87 20.70
CA LEU A 228 5.02 0.86 21.29
C LEU A 228 4.90 -0.39 22.19
N ARG A 229 5.01 -0.18 23.51
CA ARG A 229 4.67 -1.20 24.50
C ARG A 229 3.14 -1.36 24.55
N PRO A 230 2.60 -2.59 24.50
CA PRO A 230 1.27 -2.87 25.04
C PRO A 230 1.30 -2.52 26.54
N GLY A 231 0.37 -1.68 26.99
CA GLY A 231 0.33 -1.22 28.38
C GLY A 231 0.22 -2.39 29.36
N ALA A 232 1.16 -2.45 30.31
CA ALA A 232 1.06 -3.21 31.54
C ALA A 232 1.45 -2.28 32.72
N PRO A 233 0.87 -2.47 33.90
CA PRO A 233 0.62 -1.38 34.85
C PRO A 233 1.89 -0.95 35.60
N GLY A 234 2.08 0.38 35.69
CA GLY A 234 2.74 1.12 36.76
C GLY A 234 4.03 0.57 37.37
N ALA A 235 5.17 1.18 37.03
CA ALA A 235 6.33 1.22 37.92
C ALA A 235 6.99 2.60 37.82
N GLN A 236 6.76 3.40 38.86
CA GLN A 236 7.31 4.74 39.04
C GLN A 236 8.83 4.67 39.30
N HIS A 237 9.57 5.61 38.72
CA HIS A 237 10.96 5.89 39.09
C HIS A 237 11.02 6.49 40.50
N GLY A 238 11.81 5.86 41.38
CA GLY A 238 12.32 6.52 42.58
C GLY A 238 13.60 7.27 42.24
N VAL A 239 13.58 8.60 42.33
CA VAL A 239 14.77 9.42 42.50
C VAL A 239 14.77 9.91 43.94
N SER A 240 15.87 9.64 44.65
CA SER A 240 16.15 10.06 46.00
C SER A 240 16.39 11.57 46.10
N GLY A 241 15.77 12.22 47.09
CA GLY A 241 15.97 13.61 47.49
C GLY A 241 15.07 13.96 48.68
N PRO A 242 15.49 14.81 49.63
CA PRO A 242 15.32 14.53 51.06
C PRO A 242 13.95 14.86 51.67
N ARG A 243 13.73 14.19 52.81
CA ARG A 243 12.58 14.21 53.72
C ARG A 243 11.98 15.60 53.97
N SER A 244 10.65 15.68 53.88
CA SER A 244 9.82 16.38 54.88
C SER A 244 8.49 15.65 55.06
N ALA A 245 7.95 15.73 56.27
CA ALA A 245 6.96 14.82 56.81
C ALA A 245 5.50 15.29 56.62
N ARG A 246 4.61 14.28 56.68
CA ARG A 246 3.20 14.26 57.11
C ARG A 246 2.07 14.22 56.04
N ALA A 247 1.29 13.15 56.24
CA ALA A 247 -0.18 13.06 56.27
C ALA A 247 -0.97 12.86 54.95
N ALA A 248 -1.32 11.58 54.75
CA ALA A 248 -2.66 11.02 54.53
C ALA A 248 -3.58 11.54 53.41
N GLY A 249 -3.91 10.62 52.49
CA GLY A 249 -5.30 10.43 52.03
C GLY A 249 -5.57 10.54 50.52
N GLY A 250 -5.70 9.40 49.83
CA GLY A 250 -6.81 9.18 48.88
C GLY A 250 -6.60 9.38 47.36
N VAL A 251 -6.33 8.26 46.67
CA VAL A 251 -6.88 7.79 45.36
C VAL A 251 -6.74 8.66 44.08
N GLY A 252 -5.95 8.16 43.11
CA GLY A 252 -5.85 8.64 41.71
C GLY A 252 -6.99 8.16 40.78
N VAL A 253 -6.92 8.11 39.45
CA VAL A 253 -5.88 8.16 38.41
C VAL A 253 -6.61 8.40 37.07
N GLY A 254 -5.95 9.01 36.07
CA GLY A 254 -6.36 8.94 34.67
C GLY A 254 -5.26 9.43 33.72
N GLY A 255 -4.17 8.66 33.60
CA GLY A 255 -2.91 9.05 32.97
C GLY A 255 -2.87 9.01 31.44
N THR A 256 -2.16 9.99 30.88
CA THR A 256 -1.75 10.17 29.49
C THR A 256 -0.58 9.26 29.11
N GLY A 257 -0.62 8.63 27.92
CA GLY A 257 0.50 7.86 27.38
C GLY A 257 1.67 8.76 26.96
N ASN A 258 2.89 8.41 27.35
CA ASN A 258 4.09 9.20 27.06
C ASN A 258 4.76 8.81 25.73
N LEU A 259 4.91 9.78 24.83
CA LEU A 259 5.85 9.75 23.72
C LEU A 259 7.25 10.09 24.26
N TYR A 260 8.22 9.20 24.13
CA TYR A 260 9.61 9.52 24.46
C TYR A 260 10.37 9.94 23.20
N ARG A 261 10.73 11.22 23.13
CA ARG A 261 11.71 11.75 22.17
C ARG A 261 13.09 11.61 22.80
N LEU A 262 13.95 10.74 22.25
CA LEU A 262 15.33 10.65 22.70
C LEU A 262 16.20 11.76 22.07
N PRO A 263 17.29 12.19 22.73
CA PRO A 263 18.07 13.36 22.32
C PRO A 263 18.81 13.11 21.00
N ARG A 264 18.98 14.18 20.21
CA ARG A 264 19.82 14.17 19.01
C ARG A 264 21.29 14.02 19.41
N PRO A 265 22.07 13.16 18.74
CA PRO A 265 23.52 13.29 18.79
C PRO A 265 23.94 14.53 17.98
N GLY A 266 24.85 15.32 18.57
CA GLY A 266 25.61 16.44 17.99
C GLY A 266 25.14 17.01 16.67
#